data_AF-A0A1G7KPU3-F1
#
_entry.id   AF-A0A1G7KPU3-F1
#
_cell.length_a   1.000
_cell.length_b   1.000
_cell.length_c   1.000
_cell.angle_alpha   90.00
_cell.angle_beta   90.00
_cell.angle_gamma   90.00
#
_symmetry.space_group_name_H-M   'P 1'
#
loop_
_entity.id
_entity.type
_entity.pdbx_description
1 polymer ?
#
loop_
_entity_poly.entity_id
_entity_poly.type
_entity_poly.pdbx_seq_one_letter_code
_entity_poly.pdbx_strand_id
1 'polypeptide(L)' 'MTNKERMLHMVLDDKKLQELYDYDETEYEDMYAAINSENVVVASVARIIKLLDGSTDESDQKKVYMTVFNYINDNFIL' A
#
# COMPACT_ATOMS: atom_id res chain seq x y z
N MET A 1 -13.00 -4.30 -10.99
CA MET A 1 -11.81 -3.43 -10.97
C MET A 1 -12.18 -1.97 -10.71
N THR A 2 -12.03 -1.53 -9.46
CA THR A 2 -12.22 -0.15 -8.99
C THR A 2 -11.01 0.74 -9.35
N ASN A 3 -11.14 2.06 -9.21
CA ASN A 3 -9.99 2.97 -9.41
C ASN A 3 -8.86 2.70 -8.41
N LYS A 4 -9.20 2.32 -7.17
CA LYS A 4 -8.22 1.96 -6.13
C LYS A 4 -7.45 0.70 -6.52
N GLU A 5 -8.13 -0.33 -7.02
CA GLU A 5 -7.47 -1.54 -7.56
C GLU A 5 -6.57 -1.22 -8.76
N ARG A 6 -6.99 -0.34 -9.68
CA ARG A 6 -6.12 0.09 -10.79
C ARG A 6 -4.85 0.78 -10.31
N MET A 7 -4.97 1.66 -9.31
CA MET A 7 -3.81 2.34 -8.72
C MET A 7 -2.90 1.36 -7.99
N LEU A 8 -3.48 0.38 -7.30
CA LEU A 8 -2.72 -0.67 -6.61
C LEU A 8 -1.87 -1.46 -7.61
N HIS A 9 -2.52 -2.03 -8.64
CA HIS A 9 -1.83 -2.81 -9.68
C HIS A 9 -0.77 -1.99 -10.41
N MET A 10 -1.02 -0.71 -10.68
CA MET A 10 0.00 0.17 -11.29
C MET A 10 1.26 0.34 -10.44
N VAL A 11 1.13 0.34 -9.11
CA VAL A 11 2.28 0.46 -8.21
C VAL A 11 2.95 -0.90 -8.01
N LEU A 12 2.17 -1.98 -7.88
CA LEU A 12 2.69 -3.32 -7.63
C LEU A 12 3.38 -3.94 -8.85
N ASP A 13 3.03 -3.54 -10.07
CA ASP A 13 3.69 -3.95 -11.33
C ASP A 13 5.15 -3.44 -11.46
N ASP A 14 5.63 -2.58 -10.55
CA ASP A 14 7.04 -2.19 -10.53
C ASP A 14 7.93 -3.40 -10.18
N LYS A 15 8.59 -3.94 -11.21
CA LYS A 15 9.48 -5.10 -11.10
C LYS A 15 10.59 -4.93 -10.07
N LYS A 16 11.11 -3.70 -9.90
CA LYS A 16 12.17 -3.45 -8.93
C LYS A 16 11.60 -3.52 -7.51
N LEU A 17 10.38 -3.04 -7.27
CA LEU A 17 9.71 -3.21 -5.98
C LEU A 17 9.42 -4.69 -5.69
N GLN A 18 8.94 -5.44 -6.68
CA GLN A 18 8.72 -6.89 -6.57
C GLN A 18 10.02 -7.61 -6.18
N GLU A 19 11.13 -7.33 -6.86
CA GLU A 19 12.44 -7.93 -6.55
C GLU A 19 12.99 -7.52 -5.19
N LEU A 20 12.86 -6.25 -4.79
CA LEU A 20 13.45 -5.75 -3.54
C LEU A 20 12.72 -6.26 -2.30
N TYR A 21 11.41 -6.45 -2.42
CA TYR A 21 10.54 -6.79 -1.30
C TYR A 21 9.93 -8.19 -1.41
N ASP A 22 10.28 -8.96 -2.43
CA ASP A 22 9.90 -10.37 -2.61
C ASP A 22 8.38 -10.58 -2.55
N TYR A 23 7.67 -10.03 -3.54
CA TYR A 23 6.22 -10.26 -3.72
C TYR A 23 5.86 -10.45 -5.19
N ASP A 24 4.78 -11.21 -5.43
CA ASP A 24 4.15 -11.36 -6.75
C ASP A 24 2.87 -10.51 -6.79
N GLU A 25 2.77 -9.58 -7.76
CA GLU A 25 1.59 -8.73 -7.89
C GLU A 25 0.28 -9.50 -8.14
N THR A 26 0.38 -10.70 -8.74
CA THR A 26 -0.79 -11.53 -9.09
C THR A 26 -1.47 -12.14 -7.86
N GLU A 27 -0.78 -12.14 -6.70
CA GLU A 27 -1.36 -12.55 -5.41
C GLU A 27 -2.33 -11.50 -4.84
N TYR A 28 -2.33 -10.28 -5.38
CA TYR A 28 -3.08 -9.14 -4.85
C TYR A 28 -4.20 -8.71 -5.80
N GLU A 29 -5.16 -9.60 -6.04
CA GLU A 29 -6.31 -9.34 -6.93
C GLU A 29 -7.09 -8.07 -6.54
N ASP A 30 -7.27 -7.84 -5.24
CA ASP A 30 -8.03 -6.72 -4.69
C ASP A 30 -7.35 -5.99 -3.52
N MET A 31 -7.97 -4.89 -3.12
CA MET A 31 -7.49 -4.09 -1.98
C MET A 31 -7.51 -4.86 -0.66
N TYR A 32 -8.39 -5.85 -0.50
CA TYR A 32 -8.50 -6.62 0.73
C TYR A 32 -7.29 -7.55 0.88
N ALA A 33 -6.91 -8.27 -0.18
CA ALA A 33 -5.69 -9.07 -0.22
C ALA A 33 -4.46 -8.22 0.10
N ALA A 34 -4.31 -7.07 -0.56
CA ALA A 34 -3.14 -6.22 -0.37
C ALA A 34 -3.06 -5.60 1.03
N ILE A 35 -4.16 -5.12 1.62
CA ILE A 35 -4.16 -4.52 2.97
C ILE A 35 -3.74 -5.52 4.05
N ASN A 36 -4.11 -6.79 3.87
CA ASN A 36 -3.84 -7.88 4.82
C ASN A 36 -2.59 -8.69 4.45
N SER A 37 -1.77 -8.22 3.50
CA SER A 37 -0.52 -8.88 3.14
C SER A 37 0.45 -8.93 4.32
N GLU A 38 1.18 -10.03 4.44
CA GLU A 38 2.35 -10.13 5.31
C GLU A 38 3.52 -9.29 4.77
N ASN A 39 3.52 -8.96 3.48
CA ASN A 39 4.45 -8.02 2.90
C ASN A 39 4.07 -6.59 3.31
N VAL A 40 4.83 -6.06 4.27
CA VAL A 40 4.58 -4.73 4.85
C VAL A 40 4.59 -3.62 3.80
N VAL A 41 5.35 -3.75 2.71
CA VAL A 41 5.38 -2.76 1.63
C VAL A 41 4.08 -2.78 0.84
N VAL A 42 3.62 -3.96 0.41
CA VAL A 42 2.33 -4.12 -0.28
C VAL A 42 1.19 -3.59 0.60
N ALA A 43 1.20 -3.98 1.88
CA ALA A 43 0.22 -3.57 2.86
C ALA A 43 0.25 -2.05 3.11
N SER A 44 1.41 -1.41 3.06
CA SER A 44 1.57 0.05 3.18
C SER A 44 1.05 0.79 1.95
N VAL A 45 1.38 0.33 0.74
CA VAL A 45 0.88 0.90 -0.53
C VAL A 45 -0.66 0.88 -0.55
N ALA A 46 -1.26 -0.25 -0.20
CA ALA A 46 -2.71 -0.39 -0.17
C ALA A 46 -3.36 0.54 0.87
N ARG A 47 -2.72 0.74 2.04
CA ARG A 47 -3.17 1.72 3.05
C ARG A 47 -3.10 3.15 2.51
N ILE A 48 -2.02 3.53 1.82
CA ILE A 48 -1.89 4.87 1.22
C ILE A 48 -3.03 5.13 0.23
N ILE A 49 -3.26 4.21 -0.72
CA ILE A 49 -4.29 4.34 -1.75
C ILE A 49 -5.69 4.42 -1.13
N LYS A 50 -5.97 3.56 -0.14
CA LYS A 50 -7.25 3.52 0.55
C LYS A 50 -7.53 4.79 1.35
N LEU A 51 -6.54 5.29 2.08
CA LEU A 51 -6.70 6.39 3.04
C LEU A 51 -6.63 7.76 2.37
N LEU A 52 -5.81 7.94 1.32
CA LEU A 52 -5.79 9.20 0.57
C LEU A 52 -7.08 9.38 -0.22
N ASP A 53 -7.59 8.31 -0.85
CA ASP A 53 -8.81 8.35 -1.68
C ASP A 53 -8.83 9.50 -2.70
N GLY A 54 -7.66 9.83 -3.27
CA GLY A 54 -7.49 10.95 -4.21
C GLY A 54 -7.43 12.35 -3.58
N SER A 55 -7.49 12.47 -2.25
CA SER A 55 -7.36 13.74 -1.54
C SER A 55 -5.98 14.37 -1.75
N THR A 56 -6.00 15.65 -2.13
CA THR A 56 -4.80 16.51 -2.22
C THR A 56 -4.69 17.45 -1.02
N ASP A 57 -5.59 17.33 -0.04
CA ASP A 57 -5.57 18.15 1.17
C ASP A 57 -4.39 17.75 2.07
N GLU A 58 -3.60 18.73 2.49
CA GLU A 58 -2.40 18.51 3.29
C GLU A 58 -2.72 17.85 4.65
N SER A 59 -3.87 18.18 5.24
CA SER A 59 -4.28 17.61 6.53
C SER A 59 -4.63 16.13 6.40
N ASP A 60 -5.24 15.73 5.28
CA ASP A 60 -5.51 14.32 5.00
C ASP A 60 -4.23 13.57 4.71
N GLN A 61 -3.34 14.13 3.87
CA GLN A 61 -2.03 13.54 3.59
C GLN A 61 -1.20 13.34 4.87
N LYS A 62 -1.23 14.29 5.80
CA LYS A 62 -0.56 14.17 7.11
C LYS A 62 -1.15 13.05 7.96
N LYS A 63 -2.47 12.86 7.98
CA LYS A 63 -3.12 11.73 8.68
C LYS A 63 -2.72 10.39 8.07
N VAL A 64 -2.69 10.30 6.73
CA VAL A 64 -2.26 9.09 6.03
C VAL A 64 -0.81 8.77 6.35
N TYR A 65 0.08 9.77 6.29
CA TYR A 65 1.48 9.61 6.66
C TYR A 65 1.61 9.04 8.07
N MET A 66 0.96 9.64 9.08
CA MET A 66 1.06 9.13 10.46
C MET A 66 0.55 7.70 10.59
N THR A 67 -0.55 7.37 9.91
CA THR A 67 -1.13 6.01 9.93
C THR A 67 -0.18 4.99 9.33
N VAL A 68 0.39 5.29 8.16
CA VAL A 68 1.31 4.40 7.45
C VAL A 68 2.65 4.30 8.18
N PHE A 69 3.17 5.41 8.69
CA PHE A 69 4.40 5.46 9.47
C PHE A 69 4.30 4.59 10.73
N ASN A 70 3.21 4.73 11.50
CA ASN A 70 2.99 3.89 12.67
C ASN A 70 2.88 2.42 12.28
N TYR A 71 2.11 2.09 11.23
CA TYR A 71 1.99 0.71 10.75
C TYR A 71 3.35 0.12 10.35
N ILE A 72 4.17 0.84 9.57
CA ILE A 72 5.50 0.39 9.18
C ILE A 72 6.36 0.15 10.42
N ASN A 73 6.38 1.08 11.38
CA ASN A 73 7.17 0.92 12.60
C ASN A 73 6.72 -0.30 13.42
N ASP A 74 5.41 -0.50 13.57
CA ASP A 74 4.86 -1.63 14.33
C ASP A 74 5.17 -2.99 13.69
N ASN A 75 5.51 -3.03 12.40
CA ASN A 75 5.75 -4.27 11.65
C ASN A 75 7.22 -4.48 11.25
N PHE A 76 8.05 -3.43 11.14
CA PHE A 76 9.48 -3.53 10.82
C PHE A 76 10.40 -3.39 12.03
N ILE A 77 9.95 -2.78 13.13
CA ILE A 77 10.76 -2.68 14.35
C ILE A 77 10.51 -3.95 15.20
N LEU A 78 11.47 -4.86 15.14
CA LEU A 78 11.69 -5.92 16.15
C LEU A 78 12.04 -5.32 17.51
#